data_AF-A0A0F5JSL7-F1
#
_entry.id   AF-A0A0F5JSL7-F1
#
_cell.length_a   1.000
_cell.length_b   1.000
_cell.length_c   1.000
_cell.angle_alpha   90.00
_cell.angle_beta   90.00
_cell.angle_gamma   90.00
#
_symmetry.space_group_name_H-M   'P 1'
#
loop_
_entity.id
_entity.type
_entity.pdbx_description
1 polymer ?
#
loop_
_entity_poly.entity_id
_entity_poly.type
_entity_poly.pdbx_seq_one_letter_code
_entity_poly.pdbx_strand_id
1 'polypeptide(L)' 'ARLAKASTHWLRHTFGTRAIEAGTPLDIVQENLGHVSPATTSIYVTTELDRRIRALEEAF' A
#
# COMPACT_ATOMS: atom_id res chain seq x y z
N ALA A 1 -20.58 3.84 -12.18
CA ALA A 1 -21.10 3.06 -11.03
C ALA A 1 -20.04 2.67 -9.99
N ARG A 2 -18.85 2.16 -10.36
CA ARG A 2 -17.85 1.65 -9.39
C ARG A 2 -17.21 2.73 -8.50
N LEU A 3 -16.95 3.92 -9.04
CA LEU A 3 -16.39 5.06 -8.29
C LEU A 3 -17.34 5.58 -7.19
N ALA A 4 -18.66 5.50 -7.41
CA ALA A 4 -19.66 5.96 -6.43
C ALA A 4 -19.68 5.10 -5.15
N LYS A 5 -19.05 3.91 -5.16
CA LYS A 5 -18.90 3.05 -3.98
C LYS A 5 -17.56 3.26 -3.27
N ALA A 6 -16.68 4.12 -3.79
CA ALA A 6 -15.39 4.37 -3.18
C ALA A 6 -15.54 5.25 -1.93
N SER A 7 -14.84 4.88 -0.85
CA SER A 7 -14.68 5.75 0.32
C SER A 7 -13.31 6.44 0.28
N THR A 8 -13.19 7.57 0.98
CA THR A 8 -11.91 8.26 1.14
C THR A 8 -10.84 7.37 1.76
N HIS A 9 -11.24 6.48 2.66
CA HIS A 9 -10.37 5.47 3.25
C HIS A 9 -9.89 4.44 2.21
N TRP A 10 -10.75 3.97 1.32
CA TRP A 10 -10.35 3.05 0.25
C TRP A 10 -9.38 3.69 -0.74
N LEU A 11 -9.59 4.97 -1.06
CA LEU A 11 -8.64 5.73 -1.88
C LEU A 11 -7.29 5.89 -1.20
N ARG A 12 -7.26 6.18 0.12
CA ARG A 12 -6.03 6.21 0.92
C ARG A 12 -5.27 4.88 0.84
N HIS A 13 -5.99 3.77 1.00
CA HIS A 13 -5.38 2.45 0.91
C HIS A 13 -4.83 2.15 -0.47
N THR A 14 -5.58 2.53 -1.51
CA THR A 14 -5.14 2.35 -2.91
C THR A 14 -3.86 3.14 -3.19
N PHE A 15 -3.76 4.37 -2.68
CA PHE A 15 -2.55 5.17 -2.79
C PHE A 15 -1.35 4.52 -2.06
N GLY A 16 -1.50 4.18 -0.77
CA GLY A 16 -0.39 3.63 0.05
C GLY A 16 0.19 2.35 -0.53
N THR A 17 -0.61 1.27 -0.56
CA THR A 17 -0.93 0.57 -1.81
C THR A 17 0.12 0.56 -2.93
N ARG A 18 -0.27 1.30 -3.96
CA ARG A 18 0.45 1.47 -5.23
C ARG A 18 1.79 2.20 -5.08
N ALA A 19 1.94 3.08 -4.09
CA ALA A 19 3.20 3.79 -3.87
C ALA A 19 4.32 2.84 -3.42
N ILE A 20 4.05 1.95 -2.46
CA ILE A 20 5.01 0.93 -2.01
C ILE A 20 5.34 -0.05 -3.16
N GLU A 21 4.34 -0.48 -3.91
CA GLU A 21 4.53 -1.35 -5.08
C GLU A 21 5.38 -0.70 -6.18
N ALA A 22 5.29 0.62 -6.33
CA ALA A 22 6.12 1.39 -7.24
C ALA A 22 7.56 1.60 -6.73
N GLY A 23 7.88 1.12 -5.52
CA GLY A 23 9.20 1.24 -4.91
C GLY A 23 9.41 2.54 -4.12
N THR A 24 8.36 3.32 -3.85
CA THR A 24 8.48 4.51 -3.01
C THR A 24 8.88 4.09 -1.58
N PRO A 25 9.91 4.72 -0.98
CA PRO A 25 10.32 4.45 0.39
C PRO A 25 9.18 4.65 1.42
N LEU A 26 9.18 3.84 2.47
CA LEU A 26 8.09 3.79 3.46
C LEU A 26 7.92 5.12 4.22
N ASP A 27 9.02 5.78 4.55
CA ASP A 27 9.07 7.10 5.20
C ASP A 27 8.42 8.18 4.33
N ILE A 28 8.68 8.19 3.02
CA ILE A 28 8.05 9.12 2.08
C ILE A 28 6.54 8.86 1.99
N VAL A 29 6.11 7.58 1.93
CA VAL A 29 4.68 7.24 1.94
C VAL A 29 4.03 7.63 3.26
N GLN A 30 4.73 7.47 4.39
CA GLN A 30 4.25 7.86 5.71
C GLN A 30 4.01 9.37 5.81
N GLU A 31 4.97 10.18 5.37
CA GLU A 31 4.86 11.64 5.36
C GLU A 31 3.71 12.12 4.46
N ASN A 32 3.61 11.57 3.25
CA ASN A 32 2.52 11.89 2.31
C ASN A 32 1.13 11.53 2.86
N LEU A 33 1.04 10.49 3.69
CA LEU A 33 -0.19 10.10 4.36
C LEU A 33 -0.45 10.84 5.68
N GLY A 34 0.52 11.65 6.15
CA GLY A 34 0.44 12.36 7.43
C GLY A 34 0.40 11.43 8.64
N HIS A 35 0.97 10.23 8.54
CA HIS A 35 0.97 9.27 9.63
C HIS A 35 2.06 9.58 10.65
N VAL A 36 1.65 9.77 11.91
CA VAL A 36 2.59 9.99 13.03
C VAL A 36 3.46 8.77 13.29
N SER A 37 2.90 7.56 13.16
CA SER A 37 3.60 6.31 13.43
C SER A 37 3.95 5.56 12.15
N PRO A 38 5.21 5.11 11.98
CA PRO A 38 5.59 4.21 10.89
C PRO A 38 4.79 2.90 10.91
N ALA A 39 4.34 2.45 12.10
CA ALA A 39 3.52 1.26 12.24
C ALA A 39 2.15 1.37 11.55
N THR A 40 1.62 2.59 11.39
CA THR A 40 0.37 2.81 10.64
C THR A 40 0.60 2.67 9.14
N THR A 41 1.78 3.02 8.64
CA THR A 41 2.13 2.92 7.21
C THR A 41 2.66 1.53 6.85
N SER A 42 3.25 0.79 7.80
CA SER A 42 3.83 -0.53 7.55
C SER A 42 2.82 -1.58 7.05
N ILE A 43 1.52 -1.36 7.27
CA ILE A 43 0.43 -2.18 6.72
C ILE A 43 0.50 -2.31 5.18
N TYR A 44 1.12 -1.34 4.50
CA TYR A 44 1.28 -1.35 3.05
C TYR A 44 2.48 -2.20 2.59
N VAL A 45 3.46 -2.44 3.47
CA VAL A 45 4.65 -3.25 3.15
C VAL A 45 4.34 -4.74 3.22
N THR A 46 3.60 -5.18 4.23
CA THR A 46 3.17 -6.59 4.35
C THR A 46 2.37 -7.02 3.13
N THR A 47 1.50 -6.15 2.64
CA THR A 47 0.69 -6.39 1.43
C THR A 47 1.56 -6.60 0.18
N GLU A 48 2.64 -5.82 0.02
CA GLU A 48 3.57 -5.96 -1.10
C GLU A 48 4.43 -7.23 -0.97
N LEU A 49 4.91 -7.53 0.24
CA LEU A 49 5.67 -8.76 0.50
C LEU A 49 4.84 -10.00 0.17
N ASP A 50 3.60 -10.06 0.65
CA ASP A 50 2.68 -11.15 0.36
C ASP A 50 2.43 -11.32 -1.14
N ARG A 51 2.35 -10.21 -1.89
CA ARG A 51 2.19 -10.26 -3.34
C ARG A 51 3.45 -10.80 -4.02
N ARG A 52 4.63 -10.35 -3.60
CA ARG A 52 5.91 -10.83 -4.14
C ARG A 52 6.11 -12.32 -3.88
N ILE A 53 5.77 -12.80 -2.68
CA ILE A 53 5.85 -14.22 -2.34
C ILE A 53 4.94 -15.03 -3.25
N ARG A 54 3.66 -14.65 -3.40
CA ARG A 54 2.73 -15.35 -4.31
C ARG A 54 3.22 -15.34 -5.75
N ALA A 55 3.77 -14.23 -6.24
CA ALA A 55 4.30 -14.15 -7.59
C ALA A 55 5.50 -15.08 -7.80
N LEU A 56 6.34 -15.30 -6.77
CA LEU A 56 7.40 -16.30 -6.81
C LEU A 56 6.84 -17.72 -6.81
N GLU A 57 5.84 -18.02 -5.97
CA GLU A 57 5.17 -19.32 -5.92
C GLU A 57 4.48 -19.69 -7.24
N GLU A 58 3.98 -18.72 -8.01
CA GLU A 58 3.36 -18.97 -9.32
C GLU A 58 4.39 -19.15 -10.45
N ALA A 59 5.61 -18.60 -10.29
CA ALA A 59 6.64 -18.61 -11.32
C ALA A 59 7.51 -19.89 -11.32
N PHE A 60 7.47 -20.67 -10.24
CA PHE A 60 8.25 -21.89 -10.02
C PHE A 60 7.35 -23.09 -9.72
#